data_AF-A0A963IY14-F1
#
_entry.id   AF-A0A963IY14-F1
#
_cell.length_a   1.000
_cell.length_b   1.000
_cell.length_c   1.000
_cell.angle_alpha   90.00
_cell.angle_beta   90.00
_cell.angle_gamma   90.00
#
_symmetry.space_group_name_H-M   'P 1'
#
loop_
_entity.id
_entity.type
_entity.pdbx_description
1 polymer ?
#
loop_
_entity_poly.entity_id
_entity_poly.type
_entity_poly.pdbx_seq_one_letter_code
_entity_poly.pdbx_strand_id
1 'polypeptide(L)'
;MLMQSALPLGALENAAEFLPRHIGIDAADEAHMLSVIGEASRRALIDSIVPRSIARSHAMDIPAPASEAAALAELKAIASRNQVLKSFIGQGYYGTHTPGVILRNILENPAWYTAYTPYQAEISQGRMEALVNFQTMVCDLTGMPIANASMLDEATAAAEAMTLAKRSVKSTSHRFVVAGDAHPQTIEVIQTRAAPMGIEVVLANSLEEWNAALEGDYFAVLAQYPATSGRIDDLHADVEKAHSKKAAFIAAADLLALTLITPP
;
A
#
# COMPACT_ATOMS: atom_id res chain seq x y z
N MET A 1 54.67 -20.58 33.21
CA MET A 1 53.23 -20.55 32.86
C MET A 1 52.88 -19.14 32.44
N LEU A 2 52.88 -18.87 31.13
CA LEU A 2 52.37 -17.59 30.61
C LEU A 2 50.85 -17.62 30.77
N MET A 3 50.30 -16.66 31.50
CA MET A 3 48.85 -16.48 31.62
C MET A 3 48.28 -16.33 30.20
N GLN A 4 47.31 -17.17 29.84
CA GLN A 4 46.51 -16.95 28.65
C GLN A 4 45.87 -15.56 28.77
N SER A 5 46.14 -14.70 27.78
CA SER A 5 45.48 -13.40 27.65
C SER A 5 43.97 -13.63 27.66
N ALA A 6 43.24 -12.93 28.53
CA ALA A 6 41.79 -12.97 28.56
C ALA A 6 41.23 -12.64 27.17
N LEU A 7 40.15 -13.34 26.78
CA LEU A 7 39.47 -13.08 25.51
C LEU A 7 38.97 -11.63 25.47
N PRO A 8 39.07 -10.93 24.31
CA PRO A 8 38.48 -9.61 24.18
C PRO A 8 36.96 -9.69 24.34
N LEU A 9 36.34 -8.64 24.87
CA LEU A 9 34.90 -8.60 25.17
C LEU A 9 34.04 -9.00 23.96
N GLY A 10 34.40 -8.56 22.75
CA GLY A 10 33.66 -8.91 21.53
C GLY A 10 33.69 -10.40 21.17
N ALA A 11 34.65 -11.18 21.68
CA ALA A 11 34.64 -12.64 21.53
C ALA A 11 33.67 -13.35 22.48
N LEU A 12 33.08 -12.61 23.43
CA LEU A 12 32.06 -13.07 24.37
C LEU A 12 30.64 -12.64 23.96
N GLU A 13 30.51 -11.83 22.90
CA GLU A 13 29.23 -11.37 22.37
C GLU A 13 28.62 -12.40 21.39
N ASN A 14 27.29 -12.54 21.40
CA ASN A 14 26.57 -13.38 20.45
C ASN A 14 25.82 -12.53 19.41
N ALA A 15 26.55 -11.95 18.47
CA ALA A 15 25.96 -11.13 17.41
C ALA A 15 24.97 -11.89 16.50
N ALA A 16 24.98 -13.23 16.54
CA ALA A 16 24.10 -14.10 15.76
C ALA A 16 22.88 -14.60 16.55
N GLU A 17 22.60 -14.06 17.74
CA GLU A 17 21.55 -14.55 18.65
C GLU A 17 20.14 -14.56 18.06
N PHE A 18 19.88 -13.75 17.03
CA PHE A 18 18.59 -13.70 16.34
C PHE A 18 18.34 -14.93 15.44
N LEU A 19 19.40 -15.54 14.90
CA LEU A 19 19.27 -16.68 13.98
C LEU A 19 18.47 -17.86 14.59
N PRO A 20 18.76 -18.35 15.81
CA PRO A 20 17.98 -19.42 16.42
C PRO A 20 16.58 -18.98 16.92
N ARG A 21 16.25 -17.69 16.89
CA ARG A 21 14.87 -17.20 17.12
C ARG A 21 14.04 -17.20 15.84
N HIS A 22 14.68 -16.90 14.72
CA HIS A 22 14.06 -16.85 13.40
C HIS A 22 13.96 -18.24 12.76
N ILE A 23 15.01 -19.05 12.87
CA ILE A 23 15.06 -20.41 12.32
C ILE A 23 14.55 -21.37 13.39
N GLY A 24 13.39 -21.97 13.14
CA GLY A 24 12.78 -22.94 14.06
C GLY A 24 13.43 -24.33 14.06
N ILE A 25 14.26 -24.64 13.07
CA ILE A 25 14.95 -25.93 12.90
C ILE A 25 16.26 -25.90 13.67
N ASP A 26 16.44 -26.83 14.61
CA ASP A 26 17.71 -27.01 15.31
C ASP A 26 18.65 -28.00 14.59
N ALA A 27 19.81 -28.28 15.19
CA ALA A 27 20.80 -29.17 14.60
C ALA A 27 20.35 -30.64 14.53
N ALA A 28 19.53 -31.10 15.50
CA ALA A 28 19.01 -32.46 15.52
C ALA A 28 17.89 -32.62 14.49
N ASP A 29 17.01 -31.61 14.37
CA ASP A 29 15.98 -31.53 13.34
C ASP A 29 16.63 -31.51 11.94
N GLU A 30 17.65 -30.66 11.72
CA GLU A 30 18.36 -30.59 10.44
C GLU A 30 18.97 -31.95 10.07
N ALA A 31 19.63 -32.61 11.01
CA ALA A 31 20.21 -33.94 10.78
C ALA A 31 19.14 -35.00 10.45
N HIS A 32 18.02 -34.99 11.17
CA HIS A 32 16.90 -35.90 10.90
C HIS A 32 16.30 -35.65 9.52
N MET A 33 15.99 -34.39 9.18
CA MET A 33 15.43 -34.01 7.89
C MET A 33 16.36 -34.39 6.73
N LEU A 34 17.66 -34.13 6.85
CA LEU A 34 18.66 -34.52 5.85
C LEU A 34 18.73 -36.03 5.66
N SER A 35 18.60 -36.82 6.74
CA SER A 35 18.58 -38.28 6.66
C SER A 35 17.37 -38.81 5.88
N VAL A 36 16.20 -38.17 6.02
CA VAL A 36 14.97 -38.54 5.29
C VAL A 36 15.08 -38.17 3.81
N ILE A 37 15.68 -37.01 3.51
CA ILE A 37 15.91 -36.54 2.13
C ILE A 37 17.00 -37.37 1.44
N GLY A 38 17.96 -37.92 2.20
CA GLY A 38 19.10 -38.69 1.69
C GLY A 38 20.30 -37.82 1.33
N GLU A 39 20.42 -36.62 1.91
CA GLU A 39 21.51 -35.67 1.66
C GLU A 39 22.52 -35.64 2.81
N ALA A 40 23.81 -35.55 2.48
CA ALA A 40 24.88 -35.67 3.48
C ALA A 40 25.06 -34.40 4.34
N SER A 41 24.60 -33.24 3.86
CA SER A 41 24.64 -31.97 4.58
C SER A 41 23.70 -30.96 3.93
N ARG A 42 23.36 -29.88 4.64
CA ARG A 42 22.66 -28.74 4.04
C ARG A 42 23.38 -28.19 2.81
N ARG A 43 24.72 -28.22 2.80
CA ARG A 43 25.48 -27.74 1.63
C ARG A 43 25.31 -28.67 0.42
N ALA A 44 25.34 -29.99 0.63
CA ALA A 44 25.12 -30.97 -0.42
C ALA A 44 23.72 -30.83 -1.04
N LEU A 45 22.69 -30.67 -0.20
CA LEU A 45 21.32 -30.39 -0.63
C LEU A 45 21.21 -29.13 -1.50
N ILE A 46 21.85 -28.03 -1.09
CA ILE A 46 21.84 -26.79 -1.89
C ILE A 46 22.56 -26.99 -3.22
N ASP A 47 23.68 -27.72 -3.23
CA ASP A 47 24.47 -27.97 -4.43
C ASP A 47 23.79 -28.92 -5.43
N SER A 48 22.92 -29.82 -4.95
CA SER A 48 22.11 -30.70 -5.81
C SER A 48 20.90 -30.00 -6.43
N ILE A 49 20.36 -28.98 -5.76
CA ILE A 49 19.16 -28.24 -6.21
C ILE A 49 19.52 -27.01 -7.06
N VAL A 50 20.51 -26.20 -6.66
CA VAL A 50 20.78 -24.91 -7.30
C VAL A 50 21.84 -25.08 -8.40
N PRO A 51 21.50 -24.83 -9.69
CA PRO A 51 22.46 -24.97 -10.77
C PRO A 51 23.68 -24.06 -10.58
N ARG A 52 24.88 -24.64 -10.72
CA ARG A 52 26.16 -23.91 -10.53
C ARG A 52 26.31 -22.69 -11.42
N SER A 53 25.70 -22.67 -12.60
CA SER A 53 25.75 -21.55 -13.54
C SER A 53 25.08 -20.27 -13.03
N ILE A 54 24.15 -20.38 -12.07
CA ILE A 54 23.45 -19.24 -11.46
C ILE A 54 23.72 -19.09 -9.96
N ALA A 55 24.43 -20.05 -9.36
CA ALA A 55 24.78 -20.02 -7.95
C ALA A 55 25.79 -18.89 -7.67
N ARG A 56 25.55 -18.12 -6.61
CA ARG A 56 26.49 -17.10 -6.15
C ARG A 56 27.78 -17.79 -5.66
N SER A 57 28.93 -17.32 -6.14
CA SER A 57 30.25 -17.87 -5.82
C SER A 57 30.93 -17.22 -4.60
N HIS A 58 30.40 -16.10 -4.13
CA HIS A 58 30.94 -15.34 -2.99
C HIS A 58 29.83 -15.03 -1.98
N ALA A 59 30.22 -14.77 -0.73
CA ALA A 59 29.29 -14.29 0.28
C ALA A 59 28.65 -12.95 -0.14
N MET A 60 27.49 -12.63 0.44
CA MET A 60 26.89 -11.32 0.23
C MET A 60 27.76 -10.25 0.91
N ASP A 61 28.01 -9.15 0.23
CA ASP A 61 28.67 -7.98 0.81
C ASP A 61 27.62 -7.18 1.61
N ILE A 62 27.40 -7.62 2.85
CA ILE A 62 26.47 -7.00 3.80
C ILE A 62 27.18 -6.82 5.16
N PRO A 63 26.71 -5.86 5.99
CA PRO A 63 27.26 -5.68 7.33
C PRO A 63 27.25 -6.97 8.15
N ALA A 64 28.18 -7.07 9.09
CA ALA A 64 28.20 -8.14 10.07
C ALA A 64 26.86 -8.21 10.82
N PRO A 65 26.41 -9.41 11.26
CA PRO A 65 25.18 -9.55 12.00
C PRO A 65 25.22 -8.70 13.28
N ALA A 66 24.06 -8.23 13.71
CA ALA A 66 23.87 -7.49 14.94
C ALA A 66 22.86 -8.24 15.83
N SER A 67 22.99 -8.08 17.14
CA SER A 67 21.95 -8.50 18.09
C SER A 67 20.66 -7.70 17.88
N GLU A 68 19.54 -8.23 18.39
CA GLU A 68 18.24 -7.54 18.30
C GLU A 68 18.31 -6.15 18.98
N ALA A 69 18.96 -6.07 20.13
CA ALA A 69 19.13 -4.83 20.88
C ALA A 69 20.01 -3.81 20.13
N ALA A 70 21.10 -4.27 19.49
CA ALA A 70 21.98 -3.39 18.73
C ALA A 70 21.27 -2.84 17.47
N ALA A 71 20.55 -3.70 16.74
CA ALA A 71 19.77 -3.28 15.57
C ALA A 71 18.69 -2.25 15.93
N LEU A 72 17.97 -2.45 17.05
CA LEU A 72 16.99 -1.47 17.54
C LEU A 72 17.64 -0.14 17.95
N ALA A 73 18.80 -0.18 18.60
CA ALA A 73 19.52 1.03 18.98
C ALA A 73 19.99 1.83 17.75
N GLU A 74 20.52 1.15 16.73
CA GLU A 74 20.93 1.75 15.46
C GLU A 74 19.74 2.38 14.74
N LEU A 75 18.64 1.63 14.57
CA LEU A 75 17.42 2.14 13.93
C LEU A 75 16.83 3.33 14.69
N LYS A 76 16.88 3.33 16.02
CA LYS A 76 16.43 4.47 16.84
C LYS A 76 17.31 5.70 16.62
N ALA A 77 18.62 5.54 16.49
CA ALA A 77 19.52 6.65 16.17
C ALA A 77 19.21 7.22 14.77
N ILE A 78 18.96 6.37 13.78
CA ILE A 78 18.52 6.79 12.44
C ILE A 78 17.20 7.55 12.52
N ALA A 79 16.20 6.99 13.21
CA ALA A 79 14.87 7.58 13.36
C ALA A 79 14.90 8.93 14.09
N SER A 80 15.82 9.13 15.05
CA SER A 80 15.97 10.41 15.77
C SER A 80 16.42 11.59 14.89
N ARG A 81 16.86 11.32 13.65
CA ARG A 81 17.16 12.37 12.67
C ARG A 81 15.89 12.95 12.01
N ASN A 82 14.76 12.27 12.11
CA ASN A 82 13.49 12.76 11.59
C ASN A 82 12.95 13.88 12.50
N GLN A 83 12.39 14.93 11.89
CA GLN A 83 11.68 15.98 12.60
C GLN A 83 10.17 15.76 12.47
N VAL A 84 9.51 15.50 13.59
CA VAL A 84 8.05 15.33 13.62
C VAL A 84 7.41 16.72 13.76
N LEU A 85 6.85 17.23 12.66
CA LEU A 85 6.21 18.54 12.58
C LEU A 85 4.69 18.43 12.67
N LYS A 86 4.03 19.55 13.00
CA LYS A 86 2.60 19.72 12.74
C LYS A 86 2.42 20.10 11.27
N SER A 87 2.19 19.10 10.42
CA SER A 87 2.07 19.28 8.98
C SER A 87 0.63 19.58 8.57
N PHE A 88 0.39 20.78 8.04
CA PHE A 88 -0.89 21.18 7.41
C PHE A 88 -0.75 21.25 5.88
N ILE A 89 0.06 20.36 5.31
CA ILE A 89 0.31 20.30 3.85
C ILE A 89 -0.95 19.83 3.11
N GLY A 90 -1.75 18.95 3.72
CA GLY A 90 -2.94 18.36 3.11
C GLY A 90 -2.56 17.39 1.99
N GLN A 91 -3.18 17.55 0.82
CA GLN A 91 -2.91 16.74 -0.38
C GLN A 91 -3.08 15.22 -0.17
N GLY A 92 -4.16 14.83 0.51
CA GLY A 92 -4.52 13.42 0.74
C GLY A 92 -3.93 12.81 2.00
N TYR A 93 -3.08 13.55 2.73
CA TYR A 93 -2.49 13.09 4.00
C TYR A 93 -2.77 14.08 5.12
N TYR A 94 -3.53 13.61 6.12
CA TYR A 94 -3.97 14.40 7.25
C TYR A 94 -3.57 13.72 8.56
N GLY A 95 -3.07 14.50 9.52
CA GLY A 95 -2.77 13.98 10.85
C GLY A 95 -4.02 13.42 11.51
N THR A 96 -3.91 12.24 12.12
CA THR A 96 -5.03 11.57 12.81
C THR A 96 -4.61 11.09 14.19
N HIS A 97 -5.59 10.94 15.08
CA HIS A 97 -5.40 10.33 16.39
C HIS A 97 -5.83 8.86 16.32
N THR A 98 -4.87 7.96 16.20
CA THR A 98 -5.12 6.52 16.29
C THR A 98 -5.50 6.16 17.74
N PRO A 99 -6.73 5.67 18.00
CA PRO A 99 -7.13 5.29 19.35
C PRO A 99 -6.17 4.26 19.96
N GLY A 100 -5.71 4.48 21.19
CA GLY A 100 -4.72 3.61 21.84
C GLY A 100 -5.15 2.14 21.92
N VAL A 101 -6.46 1.86 22.02
CA VAL A 101 -7.00 0.49 22.00
C VAL A 101 -6.82 -0.19 20.64
N ILE A 102 -6.93 0.55 19.53
CA ILE A 102 -6.70 0.05 18.17
C ILE A 102 -5.20 -0.16 17.94
N LEU A 103 -4.38 0.83 18.28
CA LEU A 103 -2.92 0.74 18.18
C LEU A 103 -2.41 -0.51 18.90
N ARG A 104 -2.78 -0.68 20.17
CA ARG A 104 -2.26 -1.77 21.00
C ARG A 104 -2.78 -3.14 20.62
N ASN A 105 -4.08 -3.28 20.35
CA ASN A 105 -4.73 -4.59 20.25
C ASN A 105 -4.90 -5.09 18.81
N ILE A 106 -4.66 -4.24 17.81
CA ILE A 106 -4.70 -4.58 16.39
C ILE A 106 -3.31 -4.42 15.78
N LEU A 107 -2.78 -3.20 15.70
CA LEU A 107 -1.53 -2.92 14.97
C LEU A 107 -0.30 -3.55 15.64
N GLU A 108 -0.23 -3.53 16.97
CA GLU A 108 0.86 -4.14 17.76
C GLU A 108 0.59 -5.60 18.16
N ASN A 109 -0.45 -6.24 17.61
CA ASN A 109 -0.84 -7.60 17.99
C ASN A 109 -0.62 -8.61 16.85
N PRO A 110 0.31 -9.58 16.99
CA PRO A 110 0.61 -10.55 15.94
C PRO A 110 -0.59 -11.41 15.53
N ALA A 111 -1.59 -11.59 16.40
CA ALA A 111 -2.80 -12.32 16.04
C ALA A 111 -3.58 -11.67 14.88
N TRP A 112 -3.39 -10.36 14.65
CA TRP A 112 -4.04 -9.62 13.56
C TRP A 112 -3.15 -9.49 12.31
N TYR A 113 -1.83 -9.34 12.45
CA TYR A 113 -0.95 -9.03 11.31
C TYR A 113 -0.14 -10.21 10.77
N THR A 114 -0.14 -11.38 11.42
CA THR A 114 0.65 -12.55 10.94
C THR A 114 -0.12 -13.47 10.00
N ALA A 115 -1.45 -13.49 10.07
CA ALA A 115 -2.27 -14.24 9.13
C ALA A 115 -2.26 -13.57 7.74
N TYR A 116 -2.43 -14.39 6.68
CA TYR A 116 -2.49 -13.90 5.31
C TYR A 116 -3.94 -13.80 4.79
N THR A 117 -4.10 -13.64 3.48
CA THR A 117 -5.38 -13.60 2.78
C THR A 117 -6.35 -14.67 3.29
N PRO A 118 -7.64 -14.33 3.54
CA PRO A 118 -8.64 -15.26 4.06
C PRO A 118 -9.12 -16.28 3.03
N TYR A 119 -8.22 -17.12 2.51
CA TYR A 119 -8.55 -18.23 1.60
C TYR A 119 -9.36 -19.34 2.27
N GLN A 120 -9.27 -19.47 3.60
CA GLN A 120 -10.02 -20.42 4.41
C GLN A 120 -10.98 -19.63 5.30
N ALA A 121 -12.20 -19.41 4.81
CA ALA A 121 -13.15 -18.47 5.41
C ALA A 121 -13.54 -18.86 6.84
N GLU A 122 -13.71 -20.15 7.11
CA GLU A 122 -14.18 -20.72 8.38
C GLU A 122 -13.26 -20.37 9.56
N ILE A 123 -11.94 -20.28 9.30
CA ILE A 123 -10.92 -19.91 10.29
C ILE A 123 -10.48 -18.44 10.15
N SER A 124 -11.24 -17.65 9.41
CA SER A 124 -10.90 -16.27 9.07
C SER A 124 -12.02 -15.26 9.34
N GLN A 125 -13.12 -15.71 9.96
CA GLN A 125 -14.33 -14.91 10.15
C GLN A 125 -14.06 -13.56 10.83
N GLY A 126 -13.19 -13.52 11.86
CA GLY A 126 -12.91 -12.27 12.59
C GLY A 126 -12.39 -11.12 11.71
N ARG A 127 -11.42 -11.38 10.81
CA ARG A 127 -10.92 -10.34 9.90
C ARG A 127 -11.86 -10.10 8.72
N MET A 128 -12.57 -11.12 8.26
CA MET A 128 -13.58 -10.94 7.21
C MET A 128 -14.72 -10.04 7.66
N GLU A 129 -15.17 -10.19 8.91
CA GLU A 129 -16.18 -9.31 9.50
C GLU A 129 -15.67 -7.85 9.56
N ALA A 130 -14.43 -7.63 10.00
CA ALA A 130 -13.82 -6.29 9.99
C ALA A 130 -13.74 -5.68 8.57
N LEU A 131 -13.49 -6.50 7.54
CA LEU A 131 -13.51 -6.05 6.14
C LEU A 131 -14.92 -5.73 5.64
N VAL A 132 -15.93 -6.49 6.06
CA VAL A 132 -17.34 -6.15 5.78
C VAL A 132 -17.71 -4.83 6.45
N ASN A 133 -17.30 -4.61 7.70
CA ASN A 133 -17.50 -3.33 8.37
C ASN A 133 -16.82 -2.17 7.63
N PHE A 134 -15.62 -2.38 7.09
CA PHE A 134 -14.95 -1.41 6.21
C PHE A 134 -15.78 -1.12 4.95
N GLN A 135 -16.27 -2.16 4.27
CA GLN A 135 -17.10 -2.01 3.08
C GLN A 135 -18.40 -1.25 3.39
N THR A 136 -19.08 -1.59 4.47
CA THR A 136 -20.30 -0.91 4.93
C THR A 136 -20.00 0.56 5.24
N MET A 137 -18.94 0.87 5.98
CA MET A 137 -18.53 2.25 6.27
C MET A 137 -18.29 3.06 4.98
N VAL A 138 -17.59 2.48 4.00
CA VAL A 138 -17.36 3.15 2.71
C VAL A 138 -18.68 3.35 1.96
N CYS A 139 -19.54 2.34 1.87
CA CYS A 139 -20.85 2.45 1.24
C CYS A 139 -21.73 3.53 1.90
N ASP A 140 -21.82 3.55 3.24
CA ASP A 140 -22.64 4.50 3.98
C ASP A 140 -22.15 5.95 3.79
N LEU A 141 -20.83 6.17 3.84
CA LEU A 141 -20.25 7.50 3.68
C LEU A 141 -20.28 7.99 2.23
N THR A 142 -20.13 7.10 1.25
CA THR A 142 -20.12 7.48 -0.17
C THR A 142 -21.49 7.43 -0.83
N GLY A 143 -22.51 6.84 -0.19
CA GLY A 143 -23.80 6.59 -0.81
C GLY A 143 -23.79 5.49 -1.90
N MET A 144 -22.64 4.86 -2.15
CA MET A 144 -22.47 3.89 -3.23
C MET A 144 -22.95 2.49 -2.83
N PRO A 145 -23.52 1.71 -3.77
CA PRO A 145 -24.15 0.43 -3.45
C PRO A 145 -23.15 -0.68 -3.12
N ILE A 146 -21.89 -0.56 -3.53
CA ILE A 146 -20.84 -1.57 -3.33
C ILE A 146 -19.48 -0.92 -3.07
N ALA A 147 -18.68 -1.56 -2.22
CA ALA A 147 -17.28 -1.23 -1.98
C ALA A 147 -16.44 -2.51 -1.95
N ASN A 148 -15.19 -2.43 -2.36
CA ASN A 148 -14.24 -3.54 -2.21
C ASN A 148 -13.57 -3.53 -0.82
N ALA A 149 -12.70 -4.50 -0.57
CA ALA A 149 -12.01 -4.66 0.71
C ALA A 149 -10.68 -3.87 0.82
N SER A 150 -10.60 -2.70 0.15
CA SER A 150 -9.46 -1.78 0.00
C SER A 150 -8.73 -1.82 -1.36
N MET A 151 -7.96 -0.76 -1.62
CA MET A 151 -6.96 -0.61 -2.67
C MET A 151 -5.61 -0.25 -2.03
N LEU A 152 -4.57 -0.04 -2.84
CA LEU A 152 -3.22 0.29 -2.33
C LEU A 152 -3.13 1.72 -1.78
N ASP A 153 -3.60 2.69 -2.56
CA ASP A 153 -3.65 4.11 -2.22
C ASP A 153 -4.71 4.84 -3.07
N GLU A 154 -4.94 6.13 -2.81
CA GLU A 154 -5.91 6.94 -3.55
C GLU A 154 -5.56 7.04 -5.05
N ALA A 155 -4.29 7.31 -5.37
CA ALA A 155 -3.85 7.58 -6.72
C ALA A 155 -4.02 6.37 -7.65
N THR A 156 -3.71 5.17 -7.13
CA THR A 156 -3.94 3.91 -7.83
C THR A 156 -5.40 3.53 -7.87
N ALA A 157 -6.20 3.82 -6.83
CA ALA A 157 -7.65 3.64 -6.88
C ALA A 157 -8.31 4.52 -7.97
N ALA A 158 -7.88 5.77 -8.11
CA ALA A 158 -8.33 6.67 -9.17
C ALA A 158 -7.95 6.17 -10.57
N ALA A 159 -6.74 5.63 -10.74
CA ALA A 159 -6.34 4.99 -11.99
C ALA A 159 -7.18 3.73 -12.30
N GLU A 160 -7.53 2.93 -11.29
CA GLU A 160 -8.43 1.78 -11.48
C GLU A 160 -9.88 2.19 -11.75
N ALA A 161 -10.33 3.33 -11.22
CA ALA A 161 -11.62 3.91 -11.58
C ALA A 161 -11.64 4.33 -13.07
N MET A 162 -10.53 4.92 -13.57
CA MET A 162 -10.36 5.22 -14.99
C MET A 162 -10.43 3.94 -15.85
N THR A 163 -9.72 2.86 -15.47
CA THR A 163 -9.73 1.61 -16.24
C THR A 163 -11.09 0.91 -16.19
N LEU A 164 -11.77 0.93 -15.03
CA LEU A 164 -13.12 0.42 -14.86
C LEU A 164 -14.11 1.17 -15.74
N ALA A 165 -14.06 2.51 -15.73
CA ALA A 165 -14.92 3.33 -16.56
C ALA A 165 -14.70 3.05 -18.05
N LYS A 166 -13.45 2.99 -18.51
CA LYS A 166 -13.11 2.69 -19.92
C LYS A 166 -13.69 1.36 -20.40
N ARG A 167 -13.85 0.37 -19.51
CA ARG A 167 -14.41 -0.95 -19.83
C ARG A 167 -15.94 -1.02 -19.70
N SER A 168 -16.54 -0.16 -18.88
CA SER A 168 -17.94 -0.31 -18.46
C SER A 168 -18.88 0.69 -19.12
N VAL A 169 -18.39 1.85 -19.52
CA VAL A 169 -19.22 2.90 -20.15
C VAL A 169 -19.38 2.67 -21.65
N LYS A 170 -20.40 3.29 -22.25
CA LYS A 170 -20.72 3.11 -23.68
C LYS A 170 -19.98 4.09 -24.60
N SER A 171 -19.34 5.11 -24.05
CA SER A 171 -18.55 6.07 -24.83
C SER A 171 -17.35 5.39 -25.51
N THR A 172 -17.15 5.68 -26.79
CA THR A 172 -15.99 5.20 -27.57
C THR A 172 -14.78 6.12 -27.46
N SER A 173 -14.90 7.26 -26.77
CA SER A 173 -13.81 8.23 -26.63
C SER A 173 -12.60 7.61 -25.92
N HIS A 174 -11.42 8.08 -26.26
CA HIS A 174 -10.16 7.75 -25.58
C HIS A 174 -9.73 8.83 -24.58
N ARG A 175 -10.55 9.87 -24.39
CA ARG A 175 -10.24 11.01 -23.53
C ARG A 175 -10.79 10.80 -22.12
N PHE A 176 -9.94 11.04 -21.14
CA PHE A 176 -10.25 11.02 -19.71
C PHE A 176 -10.00 12.41 -19.15
N VAL A 177 -11.06 13.08 -18.68
CA VAL A 177 -10.94 14.45 -18.15
C VAL A 177 -10.59 14.39 -16.67
N VAL A 178 -9.61 15.18 -16.24
CA VAL A 178 -9.18 15.27 -14.84
C VAL A 178 -9.19 16.72 -14.41
N ALA A 179 -9.83 17.01 -13.28
CA ALA A 179 -9.78 18.33 -12.67
C ALA A 179 -8.33 18.63 -12.24
N GLY A 180 -7.81 19.78 -12.64
CA GLY A 180 -6.43 20.21 -12.38
C GLY A 180 -6.13 20.45 -10.90
N ASP A 181 -7.17 20.51 -10.07
CA ASP A 181 -7.09 20.61 -8.62
C ASP A 181 -7.41 19.28 -7.91
N ALA A 182 -7.28 18.14 -8.59
CA ALA A 182 -7.01 16.87 -7.93
C ALA A 182 -5.60 16.87 -7.30
N HIS A 183 -5.33 15.91 -6.41
CA HIS A 183 -4.00 15.83 -5.81
C HIS A 183 -2.92 15.57 -6.88
N PRO A 184 -1.76 16.26 -6.83
CA PRO A 184 -0.75 16.19 -7.88
C PRO A 184 -0.23 14.76 -8.10
N GLN A 185 -0.03 13.99 -7.03
CA GLN A 185 0.37 12.58 -7.13
C GLN A 185 -0.71 11.71 -7.79
N THR A 186 -1.99 12.03 -7.59
CA THR A 186 -3.11 11.32 -8.23
C THR A 186 -3.09 11.57 -9.74
N ILE A 187 -2.89 12.83 -10.17
CA ILE A 187 -2.76 13.19 -11.58
C ILE A 187 -1.58 12.45 -12.23
N GLU A 188 -0.42 12.45 -11.59
CA GLU A 188 0.80 11.82 -12.13
C GLU A 188 0.63 10.29 -12.30
N VAL A 189 0.02 9.61 -11.33
CA VAL A 189 -0.27 8.17 -11.42
C VAL A 189 -1.28 7.87 -12.52
N ILE A 190 -2.35 8.67 -12.65
CA ILE A 190 -3.34 8.54 -13.73
C ILE A 190 -2.64 8.67 -15.09
N GLN A 191 -1.83 9.70 -15.30
CA GLN A 191 -1.09 9.92 -16.55
C GLN A 191 -0.17 8.74 -16.86
N THR A 192 0.57 8.26 -15.86
CA THR A 192 1.48 7.10 -15.98
C THR A 192 0.72 5.83 -16.39
N ARG A 193 -0.47 5.60 -15.82
CA ARG A 193 -1.30 4.42 -16.12
C ARG A 193 -2.04 4.55 -17.46
N ALA A 194 -2.40 5.76 -17.85
CA ALA A 194 -3.08 6.05 -19.12
C ALA A 194 -2.17 5.88 -20.34
N ALA A 195 -0.90 6.28 -20.24
CA ALA A 195 0.07 6.28 -21.33
C ALA A 195 0.20 4.91 -22.07
N PRO A 196 0.45 3.77 -21.39
CA PRO A 196 0.56 2.48 -22.08
C PRO A 196 -0.77 1.97 -22.66
N MET A 197 -1.90 2.57 -22.27
CA MET A 197 -3.24 2.22 -22.76
C MET A 197 -3.69 3.09 -23.94
N GLY A 198 -2.92 4.12 -24.32
CA GLY A 198 -3.33 5.10 -25.32
C GLY A 198 -4.56 5.90 -24.90
N ILE A 199 -4.71 6.16 -23.59
CA ILE A 199 -5.74 7.04 -23.05
C ILE A 199 -5.18 8.47 -23.01
N GLU A 200 -5.91 9.42 -23.60
CA GLU A 200 -5.58 10.84 -23.56
C GLU A 200 -6.10 11.43 -22.24
N VAL A 201 -5.21 11.86 -21.36
CA VAL A 201 -5.58 12.57 -20.13
C VAL A 201 -5.71 14.06 -20.42
N VAL A 202 -6.92 14.59 -20.32
CA VAL A 202 -7.25 16.00 -20.51
C VAL A 202 -7.28 16.66 -19.14
N LEU A 203 -6.19 17.32 -18.77
CA LEU A 203 -6.09 18.05 -17.52
C LEU A 203 -6.70 19.45 -17.69
N ALA A 204 -7.67 19.79 -16.84
CA ALA A 204 -8.34 21.09 -16.86
C ALA A 204 -7.94 21.93 -15.63
N ASN A 205 -7.08 22.93 -15.82
CA ASN A 205 -6.46 23.72 -14.76
C ASN A 205 -7.23 25.00 -14.41
N SER A 206 -8.32 25.27 -15.11
CA SER A 206 -9.19 26.41 -14.86
C SER A 206 -10.66 26.03 -15.09
N LEU A 207 -11.58 26.84 -14.57
CA LEU A 207 -13.01 26.66 -14.82
C LEU A 207 -13.35 26.74 -16.33
N GLU A 208 -12.65 27.58 -17.08
CA GLU A 208 -12.81 27.68 -18.54
C GLU A 208 -12.37 26.39 -19.24
N GLU A 209 -11.19 25.87 -18.89
CA GLU A 209 -10.69 24.59 -19.40
C GLU A 209 -11.60 23.43 -19.02
N TRP A 210 -12.12 23.43 -17.78
CA TRP A 210 -13.06 22.42 -17.29
C TRP A 210 -14.35 22.41 -18.11
N ASN A 211 -14.98 23.58 -18.26
CA ASN A 211 -16.19 23.72 -19.05
C ASN A 211 -15.97 23.29 -20.51
N ALA A 212 -14.87 23.72 -21.12
CA ALA A 212 -14.51 23.34 -22.49
C ALA A 212 -14.23 21.84 -22.63
N ALA A 213 -13.53 21.22 -21.68
CA ALA A 213 -13.28 19.78 -21.66
C ALA A 213 -14.59 19.00 -21.54
N LEU A 214 -15.52 19.46 -20.71
CA LEU A 214 -16.84 18.84 -20.55
C LEU A 214 -17.76 19.01 -21.76
N GLU A 215 -17.50 19.96 -22.68
CA GLU A 215 -18.18 20.06 -23.97
C GLU A 215 -17.67 19.04 -25.01
N GLY A 216 -16.43 18.57 -24.89
CA GLY A 216 -15.84 17.57 -25.79
C GLY A 216 -16.31 16.13 -25.56
N ASP A 217 -15.76 15.19 -26.32
CA ASP A 217 -15.99 13.75 -26.15
C ASP A 217 -15.02 13.14 -25.13
N TYR A 218 -15.53 12.44 -24.13
CA TYR A 218 -14.75 11.71 -23.11
C TYR A 218 -15.50 10.44 -22.70
N PHE A 219 -14.78 9.50 -22.09
CA PHE A 219 -15.41 8.29 -21.53
C PHE A 219 -15.61 8.40 -20.01
N ALA A 220 -14.80 9.23 -19.34
CA ALA A 220 -15.00 9.53 -17.94
C ALA A 220 -14.34 10.86 -17.53
N VAL A 221 -14.78 11.36 -16.38
CA VAL A 221 -14.32 12.58 -15.73
C VAL A 221 -13.93 12.22 -14.30
N LEU A 222 -12.83 12.80 -13.80
CA LEU A 222 -12.44 12.73 -12.39
C LEU A 222 -12.38 14.12 -11.78
N ALA A 223 -13.06 14.29 -10.64
CA ALA A 223 -12.98 15.47 -9.78
C ALA A 223 -12.61 15.05 -8.35
N GLN A 224 -11.83 15.89 -7.66
CA GLN A 224 -11.52 15.70 -6.24
C GLN A 224 -12.55 16.41 -5.37
N TYR A 225 -12.99 15.77 -4.28
CA TYR A 225 -14.09 16.26 -3.46
C TYR A 225 -13.85 16.10 -1.95
N PRO A 226 -13.48 17.16 -1.20
CA PRO A 226 -13.14 18.51 -1.66
C PRO A 226 -11.91 18.54 -2.57
N ALA A 227 -11.74 19.62 -3.34
CA ALA A 227 -10.56 19.80 -4.18
C ALA A 227 -9.25 19.85 -3.35
N THR A 228 -8.09 19.67 -3.99
CA THR A 228 -6.76 19.75 -3.35
C THR A 228 -6.52 21.07 -2.61
N SER A 229 -7.19 22.14 -3.05
CA SER A 229 -7.16 23.48 -2.45
C SER A 229 -8.10 23.63 -1.24
N GLY A 230 -8.93 22.63 -0.94
CA GLY A 230 -9.97 22.66 0.09
C GLY A 230 -11.32 23.20 -0.38
N ARG A 231 -11.46 23.55 -1.67
CA ARG A 231 -12.74 24.05 -2.24
C ARG A 231 -13.78 22.93 -2.31
N ILE A 232 -15.02 23.25 -1.98
CA ILE A 232 -16.18 22.36 -2.10
C ILE A 232 -17.07 22.93 -3.19
N ASP A 233 -17.21 22.19 -4.29
CA ASP A 233 -18.03 22.57 -5.43
C ASP A 233 -19.31 21.72 -5.48
N ASP A 234 -20.40 22.27 -6.02
CA ASP A 234 -21.58 21.48 -6.38
C ASP A 234 -21.32 20.81 -7.74
N LEU A 235 -21.18 19.49 -7.72
CA LEU A 235 -20.85 18.69 -8.90
C LEU A 235 -22.09 18.16 -9.64
N HIS A 236 -23.32 18.46 -9.20
CA HIS A 236 -24.54 17.86 -9.74
C HIS A 236 -24.70 18.09 -11.25
N ALA A 237 -24.50 19.33 -11.70
CA ALA A 237 -24.61 19.69 -13.11
C ALA A 237 -23.54 18.97 -13.97
N ASP A 238 -22.33 18.81 -13.44
CA ASP A 238 -21.23 18.13 -14.14
C ASP A 238 -21.49 16.61 -14.24
N VAL A 239 -22.06 16.02 -13.19
CA VAL A 239 -22.50 14.61 -13.18
C VAL A 239 -23.59 14.36 -14.23
N GLU A 240 -24.64 15.19 -14.26
CA GLU A 240 -25.71 15.10 -15.27
C GLU A 240 -25.16 15.22 -16.70
N LYS A 241 -24.23 16.16 -16.91
CA LYS A 241 -23.57 16.38 -18.20
C LYS A 241 -22.75 15.16 -18.63
N ALA A 242 -21.93 14.59 -17.75
CA ALA A 242 -21.14 13.39 -18.04
C ALA A 242 -22.06 12.18 -18.37
N HIS A 243 -23.12 11.98 -17.59
CA HIS A 243 -24.08 10.90 -17.83
C HIS A 243 -24.86 11.06 -19.14
N SER A 244 -25.22 12.29 -19.54
CA SER A 244 -25.86 12.56 -20.84
C SER A 244 -25.01 12.09 -22.03
N LYS A 245 -23.68 12.07 -21.86
CA LYS A 245 -22.69 11.59 -22.83
C LYS A 245 -22.36 10.11 -22.69
N LYS A 246 -23.06 9.39 -21.81
CA LYS A 246 -22.80 7.97 -21.47
C LYS A 246 -21.36 7.76 -20.98
N ALA A 247 -20.79 8.76 -20.32
CA ALA A 247 -19.50 8.71 -19.65
C ALA A 247 -19.71 8.51 -18.13
N ALA A 248 -18.67 8.09 -17.41
CA ALA A 248 -18.70 8.01 -15.95
C ALA A 248 -18.21 9.31 -15.32
N PHE A 249 -18.76 9.65 -14.16
CA PHE A 249 -18.20 10.68 -13.28
C PHE A 249 -17.57 9.99 -12.06
N ILE A 250 -16.33 10.33 -11.74
CA ILE A 250 -15.54 9.74 -10.65
C ILE A 250 -15.22 10.84 -9.65
N ALA A 251 -15.63 10.66 -8.40
CA ALA A 251 -15.27 11.55 -7.30
C ALA A 251 -14.16 10.92 -6.45
N ALA A 252 -12.99 11.55 -6.38
CA ALA A 252 -11.95 11.23 -5.40
C ALA A 252 -12.31 11.95 -4.08
N ALA A 253 -13.07 11.28 -3.22
CA ALA A 253 -13.74 11.90 -2.09
C ALA A 253 -13.08 11.61 -0.72
N ASP A 254 -12.97 12.64 0.13
CA ASP A 254 -12.51 12.50 1.52
C ASP A 254 -13.64 11.98 2.41
N LEU A 255 -13.49 10.76 2.94
CA LEU A 255 -14.52 10.10 3.75
C LEU A 255 -14.92 10.87 5.02
N LEU A 256 -14.01 11.62 5.64
CA LEU A 256 -14.33 12.40 6.83
C LEU A 256 -15.16 13.64 6.44
N ALA A 257 -14.84 14.28 5.32
CA ALA A 257 -15.63 15.39 4.78
C ALA A 257 -17.08 14.96 4.48
N LEU A 258 -17.27 13.74 3.96
CA LEU A 258 -18.61 13.17 3.66
C LEU A 258 -19.51 12.97 4.89
N THR A 259 -18.98 13.12 6.10
CA THR A 259 -19.84 13.19 7.30
C THR A 259 -20.68 14.47 7.37
N LEU A 260 -20.34 15.49 6.58
CA LEU A 260 -20.98 16.81 6.58
C LEU A 260 -21.51 17.27 5.23
N ILE A 261 -20.90 16.84 4.13
CA ILE A 261 -21.25 17.29 2.77
C ILE A 261 -21.99 16.19 2.01
N THR A 262 -22.75 16.58 0.97
CA THR A 262 -23.49 15.65 0.13
C THR A 262 -22.55 14.59 -0.45
N PRO A 263 -22.83 13.28 -0.27
CA PRO A 263 -21.97 12.23 -0.80
C PRO A 263 -22.02 12.17 -2.34
N PRO A 264 -21.03 11.51 -2.97
CA PRO A 264 -20.99 11.26 -4.42
C PRO A 264 -22.23 10.59 -5.02
#